data_AF-B8FGA4-F1
#
_entry.id   AF-B8FGA4-F1
#
_cell.length_a   1.000
_cell.length_b   1.000
_cell.length_c   1.000
_cell.angle_alpha   90.00
_cell.angle_beta   90.00
_cell.angle_gamma   90.00
#
_symmetry.space_group_name_H-M   'P 1'
#
loop_
_entity.id
_entity.type
_entity.pdbx_description
1 polymer ?
#
loop_
_entity_poly.entity_id
_entity_poly.type
_entity_poly.pdbx_seq_one_letter_code
_entity_poly.pdbx_strand_id
1 'polypeptide(L)'
;MTLMEKKSWVGEFFLPEQYENRFAGKVEYSPTNGISLTCTMMGTDLTSKIDILHGVLEDGSLCSLIGGFFPKEKATLQIKNGNASIKAYGEFKYLVIGDHVKPNDTYSKVNFSLNHMQAFFADYSICGPLRSTAKRIFEYSSNEFNFYISVNRTFSFAGDELIDRISCDDSIAQEELHSAIESVRCKYPNSRFLKLGEIEYRAIVEPVNPTSLEECYRHIVNISGLFAILLFNPTYPESIQLTNDSTNIVLSVYPWNKLSERTLNLCKKDRSNHILPLCALNVNFGNILDCWLNSHLDHSIILSAIQNMTGFKENHAIYGEFVLYASQLEWISDQIGAGYNQRYEDPIAEFGGEAVLSAISKVLETSDIKGIGQQISDIRNEIVHLKREKKLTNSLSIREIARLSMCLQITVIGYFLKDLQVSKELIEAYQRSILSAGLLF
;
A
#
# COMPACT_ATOMS: atom_id res chain seq x y z
N MET A 1 14.54 5.32 6.33
CA MET A 1 14.44 6.03 5.03
C MET A 1 13.12 5.65 4.36
N THR A 2 12.25 6.62 4.01
CA THR A 2 10.93 6.35 3.44
C THR A 2 10.88 6.48 1.90
N LEU A 3 10.05 5.68 1.23
CA LEU A 3 9.70 5.70 -0.20
C LEU A 3 8.55 6.67 -0.50
N MET A 4 7.95 7.26 0.52
CA MET A 4 6.83 8.21 0.37
C MET A 4 7.30 9.67 0.20
N GLU A 5 8.60 9.89 0.08
CA GLU A 5 9.22 11.23 0.01
C GLU A 5 10.10 11.39 -1.22
N LYS A 6 10.22 12.65 -1.67
CA LYS A 6 11.12 13.02 -2.76
C LYS A 6 12.56 12.94 -2.25
N LYS A 7 13.44 12.40 -3.09
CA LYS A 7 14.87 12.31 -2.82
C LYS A 7 15.67 12.64 -4.07
N SER A 8 16.88 13.10 -3.85
CA SER A 8 17.82 13.45 -4.90
C SER A 8 19.21 13.04 -4.48
N TRP A 9 19.97 12.52 -5.44
CA TRP A 9 21.38 12.19 -5.27
C TRP A 9 22.15 12.71 -6.48
N VAL A 10 23.35 13.20 -6.23
CA VAL A 10 24.31 13.54 -7.27
C VAL A 10 25.41 12.49 -7.24
N GLY A 11 25.94 12.13 -8.41
CA GLY A 11 26.99 11.13 -8.51
C GLY A 11 27.60 11.02 -9.89
N GLU A 12 28.56 10.11 -10.00
CA GLU A 12 29.14 9.66 -11.26
C GLU A 12 28.49 8.35 -11.68
N PHE A 13 28.12 8.23 -12.95
CA PHE A 13 27.45 7.06 -13.51
C PHE A 13 28.21 6.52 -14.72
N PHE A 14 28.17 5.22 -14.92
CA PHE A 14 28.93 4.51 -15.95
C PHE A 14 28.28 3.18 -16.31
N LEU A 15 28.69 2.63 -17.45
CA LEU A 15 28.35 1.27 -17.83
C LEU A 15 29.11 0.27 -16.95
N PRO A 16 28.56 -0.93 -16.68
CA PRO A 16 29.30 -1.98 -15.97
C PRO A 16 30.69 -2.16 -16.53
N GLU A 17 31.68 -2.22 -15.64
CA GLU A 17 33.11 -2.39 -15.97
C GLU A 17 33.75 -1.21 -16.76
N GLN A 18 33.07 -0.07 -16.91
CA GLN A 18 33.54 1.10 -17.66
C GLN A 18 33.64 2.38 -16.80
N TYR A 19 34.19 2.27 -15.58
CA TYR A 19 34.32 3.41 -14.66
C TYR A 19 35.10 4.60 -15.26
N GLU A 20 36.07 4.35 -16.13
CA GLU A 20 36.82 5.41 -16.81
C GLU A 20 35.96 6.26 -17.77
N ASN A 21 34.85 5.70 -18.26
CA ASN A 21 33.90 6.38 -19.14
C ASN A 21 32.72 6.98 -18.37
N ARG A 22 32.91 7.31 -17.09
CA ARG A 22 31.87 7.87 -16.24
C ARG A 22 31.47 9.29 -16.62
N PHE A 23 30.26 9.65 -16.24
CA PHE A 23 29.68 10.96 -16.45
C PHE A 23 28.92 11.42 -15.21
N ALA A 24 28.85 12.74 -15.01
CA ALA A 24 28.12 13.31 -13.90
C ALA A 24 26.61 13.29 -14.16
N GLY A 25 25.85 12.95 -13.12
CA GLY A 25 24.40 12.91 -13.18
C GLY A 25 23.73 13.23 -11.86
N LYS A 26 22.45 13.58 -11.94
CA LYS A 26 21.55 13.76 -10.80
C LYS A 26 20.42 12.74 -10.93
N VAL A 27 20.29 11.87 -9.93
CA VAL A 27 19.18 10.93 -9.80
C VAL A 27 18.15 11.53 -8.88
N GLU A 28 16.90 11.54 -9.32
CA GLU A 28 15.76 11.97 -8.52
C GLU A 28 14.77 10.83 -8.39
N TYR A 29 14.30 10.61 -7.17
CA TYR A 29 13.19 9.71 -6.87
C TYR A 29 12.02 10.52 -6.31
N SER A 30 10.81 10.24 -6.80
CA SER A 30 9.60 10.56 -6.06
C SER A 30 8.54 9.48 -6.24
N PRO A 31 7.65 9.28 -5.26
CA PRO A 31 6.51 8.37 -5.42
C PRO A 31 5.55 8.78 -6.54
N THR A 32 5.64 10.01 -7.05
CA THR A 32 4.72 10.57 -8.06
C THR A 32 5.31 10.64 -9.47
N ASN A 33 6.64 10.65 -9.58
CA ASN A 33 7.35 10.76 -10.87
C ASN A 33 8.28 9.56 -11.13
N GLY A 34 8.37 8.61 -10.18
CA GLY A 34 9.28 7.49 -10.27
C GLY A 34 10.74 7.90 -10.11
N ILE A 35 11.61 7.23 -10.87
CA ILE A 35 13.06 7.40 -10.81
C ILE A 35 13.52 7.99 -12.12
N SER A 36 14.28 9.08 -12.05
CA SER A 36 14.86 9.70 -13.22
C SER A 36 16.31 10.08 -13.01
N LEU A 37 17.08 10.04 -14.10
CA LEU A 37 18.45 10.54 -14.19
C LEU A 37 18.46 11.72 -15.15
N THR A 38 19.00 12.84 -14.71
CA THR A 38 19.43 13.93 -15.60
C THR A 38 20.95 13.95 -15.62
N CYS A 39 21.56 13.82 -16.80
CA CYS A 39 23.01 13.84 -16.93
C CYS A 39 23.49 14.75 -18.05
N THR A 40 24.76 15.13 -17.96
CA THR A 40 25.48 15.84 -19.03
C THR A 40 26.71 15.03 -19.41
N MET A 41 26.89 14.80 -20.70
CA MET A 41 27.90 13.90 -21.24
C MET A 41 28.73 14.64 -22.28
N MET A 42 30.03 14.37 -22.29
CA MET A 42 30.98 14.92 -23.24
C MET A 42 31.37 13.80 -24.22
N GLY A 43 31.16 13.98 -25.53
CA GLY A 43 31.48 12.96 -26.55
C GLY A 43 30.28 12.11 -27.04
N THR A 44 30.49 11.35 -28.12
CA THR A 44 29.42 10.67 -28.90
C THR A 44 29.33 9.13 -28.71
N ASP A 45 30.16 8.55 -27.84
CA ASP A 45 30.41 7.10 -27.78
C ASP A 45 29.50 6.29 -26.84
N LEU A 46 28.30 6.79 -26.56
CA LEU A 46 27.33 6.00 -25.79
C LEU A 46 26.56 5.04 -26.70
N THR A 47 26.35 3.82 -26.25
CA THR A 47 25.51 2.84 -26.94
C THR A 47 24.06 3.33 -27.06
N SER A 48 23.29 2.77 -28.00
CA SER A 48 21.90 3.17 -28.27
C SER A 48 20.94 2.77 -27.14
N LYS A 49 21.21 1.65 -26.45
CA LYS A 49 20.42 1.14 -25.34
C LYS A 49 21.31 0.59 -24.24
N ILE A 50 20.99 0.97 -23.01
CA ILE A 50 21.68 0.55 -21.79
C ILE A 50 20.63 0.07 -20.80
N ASP A 51 20.69 -1.17 -20.35
CA ASP A 51 19.69 -1.72 -19.41
C ASP A 51 20.07 -1.52 -17.93
N ILE A 52 21.34 -1.22 -17.66
CA ILE A 52 21.84 -0.94 -16.31
C ILE A 52 22.96 0.10 -16.33
N LEU A 53 22.94 1.03 -15.39
CA LEU A 53 24.05 1.92 -15.08
C LEU A 53 24.51 1.68 -13.65
N HIS A 54 25.81 1.60 -13.46
CA HIS A 54 26.43 1.67 -12.14
C HIS A 54 26.74 3.12 -11.80
N GLY A 55 26.79 3.44 -10.52
CA GLY A 55 27.14 4.77 -10.05
C GLY A 55 27.80 4.79 -8.70
N VAL A 56 28.47 5.90 -8.42
CA VAL A 56 29.03 6.26 -7.11
C VAL A 56 28.43 7.61 -6.75
N LEU A 57 27.68 7.64 -5.66
CA LEU A 57 27.00 8.83 -5.16
C LEU A 57 27.99 9.77 -4.44
N GLU A 58 27.58 11.02 -4.22
CA GLU A 58 28.40 12.04 -3.57
C GLU A 58 28.87 11.68 -2.15
N ASP A 59 28.14 10.79 -1.45
CA ASP A 59 28.48 10.26 -0.13
C ASP A 59 29.40 9.03 -0.20
N GLY A 60 29.80 8.60 -1.41
CA GLY A 60 30.60 7.41 -1.67
C GLY A 60 29.80 6.12 -1.78
N SER A 61 28.47 6.15 -1.60
CA SER A 61 27.63 4.96 -1.72
C SER A 61 27.59 4.46 -3.16
N LEU A 62 27.74 3.15 -3.34
CA LEU A 62 27.54 2.50 -4.64
C LEU A 62 26.05 2.41 -4.96
N CYS A 63 25.69 2.56 -6.24
CA CYS A 63 24.31 2.39 -6.68
C CYS A 63 24.21 1.80 -8.09
N SER A 64 23.02 1.30 -8.40
CA SER A 64 22.67 0.79 -9.73
C SER A 64 21.30 1.30 -10.15
N LEU A 65 21.23 1.84 -11.36
CA LEU A 65 19.99 2.22 -12.02
C LEU A 65 19.62 1.13 -13.02
N ILE A 66 18.47 0.49 -12.84
CA ILE A 66 18.01 -0.64 -13.64
C ILE A 66 16.82 -0.19 -14.48
N GLY A 67 16.92 -0.33 -15.80
CA GLY A 67 15.91 0.11 -16.75
C GLY A 67 16.54 0.60 -18.06
N GLY A 68 15.74 0.65 -19.12
CA GLY A 68 16.22 1.05 -20.44
C GLY A 68 16.56 2.55 -20.50
N PHE A 69 17.86 2.85 -20.60
CA PHE A 69 18.40 4.18 -20.84
C PHE A 69 18.79 4.34 -22.31
N PHE A 70 18.23 5.36 -22.95
CA PHE A 70 18.39 5.65 -24.39
C PHE A 70 18.97 7.06 -24.58
N PRO A 71 20.25 7.27 -24.23
CA PRO A 71 20.83 8.61 -24.21
C PRO A 71 20.80 9.28 -25.58
N LYS A 72 20.94 8.51 -26.68
CA LYS A 72 20.97 9.06 -28.04
C LYS A 72 19.59 9.46 -28.59
N GLU A 73 18.53 8.80 -28.15
CA GLU A 73 17.17 9.06 -28.65
C GLU A 73 16.50 10.23 -27.93
N LYS A 74 16.87 10.48 -26.67
CA LYS A 74 16.29 11.53 -25.80
C LYS A 74 17.30 12.62 -25.42
N ALA A 75 18.38 12.76 -26.18
CA ALA A 75 19.42 13.75 -25.95
C ALA A 75 19.11 15.09 -26.62
N THR A 76 19.49 16.18 -25.95
CA THR A 76 19.65 17.49 -26.58
C THR A 76 21.13 17.83 -26.67
N LEU A 77 21.62 18.07 -27.89
CA LEU A 77 22.95 18.64 -28.12
C LEU A 77 22.94 20.10 -27.68
N GLN A 78 23.88 20.46 -26.82
CA GLN A 78 24.13 21.83 -26.41
C GLN A 78 25.52 22.25 -26.87
N ILE A 79 25.61 23.40 -27.53
CA ILE A 79 26.89 24.00 -27.91
C ILE A 79 26.98 25.33 -27.18
N LYS A 80 27.95 25.45 -26.27
CA LYS A 80 28.19 26.68 -25.52
C LYS A 80 29.69 26.96 -25.45
N ASN A 81 30.10 28.16 -25.85
CA ASN A 81 31.50 28.59 -25.90
C ASN A 81 32.41 27.65 -26.69
N GLY A 82 31.93 27.06 -27.79
CA GLY A 82 32.69 26.13 -28.63
C GLY A 82 32.76 24.69 -28.12
N ASN A 83 32.24 24.41 -26.92
CA ASN A 83 32.15 23.06 -26.37
C ASN A 83 30.78 22.45 -26.67
N ALA A 84 30.78 21.23 -27.23
CA ALA A 84 29.59 20.44 -27.43
C ALA A 84 29.39 19.48 -26.25
N SER A 85 28.20 19.50 -25.66
CA SER A 85 27.78 18.56 -24.63
C SER A 85 26.41 17.98 -24.97
N ILE A 86 26.13 16.79 -24.44
CA ILE A 86 24.85 16.13 -24.58
C ILE A 86 24.15 16.16 -23.22
N LYS A 87 22.96 16.76 -23.16
CA LYS A 87 22.08 16.63 -22.01
C LYS A 87 21.11 15.47 -22.27
N ALA A 88 21.12 14.47 -21.41
CA ALA A 88 20.25 13.31 -21.52
C ALA A 88 19.37 13.15 -20.28
N TYR A 89 18.20 12.55 -20.51
CA TYR A 89 17.22 12.22 -19.50
C TYR A 89 16.83 10.74 -19.62
N GLY A 90 16.83 10.03 -18.51
CA GLY A 90 16.46 8.62 -18.43
C GLY A 90 15.48 8.36 -17.30
N GLU A 91 14.53 7.45 -17.52
CA GLU A 91 13.66 6.90 -16.49
C GLU A 91 14.07 5.45 -16.24
N PHE A 92 14.05 5.03 -14.98
CA PHE A 92 14.50 3.70 -14.57
C PHE A 92 13.42 2.98 -13.80
N LYS A 93 13.38 1.65 -13.92
CA LYS A 93 12.48 0.78 -13.18
C LYS A 93 12.87 0.68 -11.71
N TYR A 94 14.18 0.65 -11.43
CA TYR A 94 14.69 0.56 -10.07
C TYR A 94 15.96 1.39 -9.88
N LEU A 95 16.14 1.91 -8.68
CA LEU A 95 17.39 2.42 -8.15
C LEU A 95 17.73 1.58 -6.93
N VAL A 96 18.89 0.93 -6.95
CA VAL A 96 19.41 0.12 -5.86
C VAL A 96 20.64 0.83 -5.29
N ILE A 97 20.65 1.12 -3.99
CA ILE A 97 21.76 1.78 -3.30
C ILE A 97 22.35 0.82 -2.27
N GLY A 98 23.68 0.72 -2.24
CA GLY A 98 24.47 -0.10 -1.33
C GLY A 98 25.55 -0.91 -2.03
N ASP A 99 25.32 -1.27 -3.30
CA ASP A 99 26.28 -2.04 -4.12
C ASP A 99 25.97 -1.89 -5.62
N HIS A 100 26.91 -2.34 -6.47
CA HIS A 100 26.72 -2.53 -7.91
C HIS A 100 26.07 -3.88 -8.18
N VAL A 101 24.80 -3.88 -8.55
CA VAL A 101 24.05 -5.10 -8.85
C VAL A 101 24.20 -5.49 -10.32
N LYS A 102 24.05 -6.77 -10.62
CA LYS A 102 24.04 -7.33 -11.97
C LYS A 102 22.65 -7.84 -12.34
N PRO A 103 22.32 -7.93 -13.64
CA PRO A 103 21.00 -8.39 -14.09
C PRO A 103 20.61 -9.79 -13.59
N ASN A 104 21.59 -10.66 -13.34
CA ASN A 104 21.39 -12.05 -12.89
C ASN A 104 21.58 -12.23 -11.38
N ASP A 105 21.70 -11.14 -10.62
CA ASP A 105 21.79 -11.24 -9.17
C ASP A 105 20.48 -11.81 -8.61
N THR A 106 20.63 -12.71 -7.65
CA THR A 106 19.53 -13.33 -6.94
C THR A 106 19.56 -12.96 -5.46
N TYR A 107 18.39 -12.89 -4.85
CA TYR A 107 18.21 -12.49 -3.46
C TYR A 107 17.40 -13.56 -2.73
N SER A 108 17.90 -14.01 -1.57
CA SER A 108 17.19 -14.92 -0.67
C SER A 108 16.22 -14.22 0.27
N LYS A 109 16.29 -12.88 0.36
CA LYS A 109 15.56 -12.13 1.37
C LYS A 109 15.23 -10.72 0.93
N VAL A 110 13.96 -10.36 1.11
CA VAL A 110 13.47 -8.99 1.00
C VAL A 110 12.76 -8.57 2.28
N ASN A 111 13.17 -7.43 2.84
CA ASN A 111 12.59 -6.80 4.01
C ASN A 111 11.91 -5.50 3.59
N PHE A 112 10.67 -5.28 4.00
CA PHE A 112 9.94 -4.07 3.66
C PHE A 112 8.99 -3.64 4.79
N SER A 113 8.55 -2.38 4.74
CA SER A 113 7.47 -1.88 5.58
C SER A 113 6.35 -1.37 4.68
N LEU A 114 5.10 -1.50 5.12
CA LEU A 114 3.92 -0.99 4.42
C LEU A 114 3.25 0.10 5.26
N ASN A 115 2.67 1.11 4.61
CA ASN A 115 1.89 2.11 5.33
C ASN A 115 0.71 1.44 6.05
N HIS A 116 0.45 1.90 7.28
CA HIS A 116 -0.57 1.39 8.20
C HIS A 116 -0.43 -0.09 8.63
N MET A 117 0.66 -0.79 8.29
CA MET A 117 0.92 -2.14 8.80
C MET A 117 0.94 -2.17 10.33
N GLN A 118 1.47 -1.11 10.95
CA GLN A 118 1.43 -0.93 12.40
C GLN A 118 0.00 -0.96 12.93
N ALA A 119 -0.97 -0.32 12.27
CA ALA A 119 -2.34 -0.29 12.76
C ALA A 119 -2.98 -1.69 12.75
N PHE A 120 -2.66 -2.52 11.74
CA PHE A 120 -3.17 -3.89 11.63
C PHE A 120 -2.58 -4.84 12.69
N PHE A 121 -1.31 -4.65 13.08
CA PHE A 121 -0.62 -5.47 14.08
C PHE A 121 -0.46 -4.81 15.45
N ALA A 122 -1.03 -3.62 15.67
CA ALA A 122 -0.77 -2.77 16.84
C ALA A 122 -0.91 -3.51 18.17
N ASP A 123 -1.91 -4.38 18.30
CA ASP A 123 -2.20 -5.02 19.57
C ASP A 123 -1.23 -6.17 19.91
N TYR A 124 -0.50 -6.70 18.91
CA TYR A 124 0.65 -7.58 19.17
C TYR A 124 1.81 -6.83 19.85
N SER A 125 1.84 -5.49 19.78
CA SER A 125 2.89 -4.71 20.41
C SER A 125 2.78 -4.56 21.93
N ILE A 126 1.63 -4.86 22.54
CA ILE A 126 1.38 -4.57 23.95
C ILE A 126 1.80 -5.73 24.86
N CYS A 127 1.90 -6.96 24.33
CA CYS A 127 2.12 -8.17 25.14
C CYS A 127 3.56 -8.72 25.02
N GLY A 128 4.41 -8.47 26.02
CA GLY A 128 5.64 -9.24 26.23
C GLY A 128 6.72 -8.56 27.09
N PRO A 129 7.56 -9.33 27.79
CA PRO A 129 8.67 -8.80 28.60
C PRO A 129 9.68 -8.03 27.73
N LEU A 130 10.05 -6.85 28.22
CA LEU A 130 10.76 -5.77 27.55
C LEU A 130 12.28 -6.03 27.47
N ARG A 131 12.77 -6.56 26.35
CA ARG A 131 14.16 -6.34 25.88
C ARG A 131 14.18 -6.18 24.36
N SER A 132 15.06 -5.30 23.89
CA SER A 132 15.21 -4.86 22.49
C SER A 132 15.76 -5.98 21.60
N THR A 133 14.95 -6.99 21.29
CA THR A 133 15.26 -7.97 20.25
C THR A 133 14.11 -8.01 19.27
N ALA A 134 14.44 -7.97 17.97
CA ALA A 134 13.49 -8.19 16.89
C ALA A 134 12.69 -9.45 17.20
N LYS A 135 11.40 -9.29 17.49
CA LYS A 135 10.51 -10.41 17.77
C LYS A 135 9.70 -10.69 16.53
N ARG A 136 9.76 -11.92 16.04
CA ARG A 136 8.80 -12.40 15.03
C ARG A 136 7.44 -12.55 15.72
N ILE A 137 6.47 -11.77 15.27
CA ILE A 137 5.10 -11.76 15.82
C ILE A 137 4.13 -12.57 14.96
N PHE A 138 4.53 -12.87 13.72
CA PHE A 138 3.79 -13.69 12.78
C PHE A 138 4.76 -14.42 11.87
N GLU A 139 4.45 -15.68 11.57
CA GLU A 139 5.19 -16.51 10.63
C GLU A 139 4.19 -17.30 9.76
N TYR A 140 4.50 -17.43 8.48
CA TYR A 140 3.77 -18.21 7.50
C TYR A 140 4.75 -18.84 6.52
N SER A 141 4.48 -20.06 6.08
CA SER A 141 5.30 -20.79 5.10
C SER A 141 4.41 -21.31 4.00
N SER A 142 4.82 -21.06 2.76
CA SER A 142 4.22 -21.62 1.55
C SER A 142 5.25 -22.42 0.76
N ASN A 143 4.83 -23.00 -0.36
CA ASN A 143 5.75 -23.64 -1.30
C ASN A 143 6.66 -22.65 -2.05
N GLU A 144 6.32 -21.36 -2.06
CA GLU A 144 7.05 -20.33 -2.81
C GLU A 144 8.03 -19.55 -1.92
N PHE A 145 7.60 -19.19 -0.72
CA PHE A 145 8.38 -18.39 0.22
C PHE A 145 7.93 -18.59 1.67
N ASN A 146 8.82 -18.24 2.59
CA ASN A 146 8.50 -17.97 3.99
C ASN A 146 8.24 -16.48 4.19
N PHE A 147 7.26 -16.17 5.02
CA PHE A 147 6.86 -14.81 5.33
C PHE A 147 6.81 -14.58 6.84
N TYR A 148 7.39 -13.47 7.28
CA TYR A 148 7.45 -13.10 8.69
C TYR A 148 7.09 -11.65 8.88
N ILE A 149 6.44 -11.36 10.00
CA ILE A 149 6.37 -10.00 10.53
C ILE A 149 7.27 -9.94 11.75
N SER A 150 8.24 -9.04 11.70
CA SER A 150 9.10 -8.70 12.83
C SER A 150 8.74 -7.32 13.37
N VAL A 151 8.83 -7.18 14.70
CA VAL A 151 8.66 -5.90 15.38
C VAL A 151 9.95 -5.52 16.09
N ASN A 152 10.42 -4.31 15.82
CA ASN A 152 11.51 -3.66 16.53
C ASN A 152 10.93 -2.54 17.39
N ARG A 153 11.43 -2.40 18.61
CA ARG A 153 10.99 -1.38 19.57
C ARG A 153 12.20 -0.66 20.13
N THR A 154 12.18 0.66 20.07
CA THR A 154 13.16 1.48 20.79
C THR A 154 12.58 1.89 22.13
N PHE A 155 13.44 1.96 23.14
CA PHE A 155 13.08 2.37 24.48
C PHE A 155 14.00 3.48 24.93
N SER A 156 13.43 4.56 25.43
CA SER A 156 14.17 5.62 26.09
C SER A 156 13.90 5.58 27.58
N PHE A 157 14.82 6.11 28.38
CA PHE A 157 14.54 6.30 29.80
C PHE A 157 13.34 7.27 29.95
N ALA A 158 12.38 6.92 30.80
CA ALA A 158 11.18 7.73 31.02
C ALA A 158 11.50 9.04 31.77
N GLY A 159 12.63 9.10 32.48
CA GLY A 159 13.04 10.30 33.22
C GLY A 159 12.15 10.59 34.43
N ASP A 160 12.49 11.66 35.16
CA ASP A 160 11.63 12.22 36.20
C ASP A 160 10.39 12.92 35.62
N GLU A 161 10.49 13.37 34.37
CA GLU A 161 9.46 14.07 33.58
C GLU A 161 8.33 13.19 33.02
N LEU A 162 8.24 11.89 33.38
CA LEU A 162 7.17 11.00 32.87
C LEU A 162 5.79 11.58 33.17
N ILE A 163 5.64 12.15 34.35
CA ILE A 163 4.44 12.78 34.85
C ILE A 163 4.11 14.05 34.05
N ASP A 164 5.10 14.87 33.73
CA ASP A 164 4.92 16.13 32.99
C ASP A 164 4.45 15.91 31.55
N ARG A 165 4.55 14.67 31.06
CA ARG A 165 4.15 14.27 29.70
C ARG A 165 2.75 13.65 29.63
N ILE A 166 2.06 13.50 30.77
CA ILE A 166 0.71 12.94 30.85
C ILE A 166 -0.24 14.02 31.34
N SER A 167 -1.14 14.46 30.47
CA SER A 167 -2.21 15.40 30.79
C SER A 167 -3.56 14.71 30.74
N CYS A 168 -4.41 14.94 31.74
CA CYS A 168 -5.80 14.52 31.73
C CYS A 168 -6.68 15.76 31.79
N ASP A 169 -7.82 15.72 31.10
CA ASP A 169 -8.87 16.74 31.18
C ASP A 169 -9.61 16.71 32.52
N ASP A 170 -9.56 15.59 33.24
CA ASP A 170 -10.02 15.44 34.62
C ASP A 170 -8.86 15.63 35.61
N SER A 171 -8.92 16.71 36.40
CA SER A 171 -7.88 17.04 37.37
C SER A 171 -7.77 16.02 38.52
N ILE A 172 -8.88 15.39 38.92
CA ILE A 172 -8.87 14.39 40.00
C ILE A 172 -8.16 13.14 39.51
N ALA A 173 -8.49 12.68 38.30
CA ALA A 173 -7.82 11.54 37.68
C ALA A 173 -6.32 11.80 37.47
N GLN A 174 -5.94 13.04 37.12
CA GLN A 174 -4.54 13.42 36.97
C GLN A 174 -3.76 13.36 38.28
N GLU A 175 -4.33 13.87 39.39
CA GLU A 175 -3.70 13.82 40.72
C GLU A 175 -3.57 12.39 41.26
N GLU A 176 -4.59 11.55 41.05
CA GLU A 176 -4.53 10.12 41.42
C GLU A 176 -3.43 9.39 40.64
N LEU A 177 -3.34 9.63 39.33
CA LEU A 177 -2.31 9.04 38.49
C LEU A 177 -0.90 9.48 38.89
N HIS A 178 -0.72 10.77 39.18
CA HIS A 178 0.54 11.34 39.67
C HIS A 178 0.97 10.64 40.97
N SER A 179 0.07 10.56 41.94
CA SER A 179 0.32 9.95 43.25
C SER A 179 0.67 8.47 43.13
N ALA A 180 0.00 7.75 42.23
CA ALA A 180 0.27 6.34 41.96
C ALA A 180 1.67 6.13 41.34
N ILE A 181 2.06 6.96 40.37
CA ILE A 181 3.39 6.88 39.74
C ILE A 181 4.48 7.13 40.78
N GLU A 182 4.36 8.18 41.59
CA GLU A 182 5.35 8.50 42.63
C GLU A 182 5.45 7.39 43.69
N SER A 183 4.32 6.84 44.13
CA SER A 183 4.30 5.70 45.06
C SER A 183 5.09 4.50 44.53
N VAL A 184 4.92 4.17 43.24
CA VAL A 184 5.66 3.08 42.58
C VAL A 184 7.16 3.38 42.52
N ARG A 185 7.55 4.62 42.25
CA ARG A 185 8.97 5.02 42.21
C ARG A 185 9.63 4.91 43.59
N CYS A 186 8.97 5.39 44.64
CA CYS A 186 9.46 5.25 46.01
C CYS A 186 9.62 3.79 46.43
N LYS A 187 8.69 2.92 46.02
CA LYS A 187 8.73 1.49 46.34
C LYS A 187 9.84 0.74 45.60
N TYR A 188 10.23 1.23 44.41
CA TYR A 188 11.21 0.57 43.55
C TYR A 188 12.30 1.53 43.03
N PRO A 189 13.14 2.11 43.91
CA PRO A 189 14.06 3.20 43.56
C PRO A 189 15.17 2.80 42.58
N ASN A 190 15.50 1.51 42.50
CA ASN A 190 16.51 0.98 41.57
C ASN A 190 15.92 0.55 40.22
N SER A 191 14.60 0.66 40.03
CA SER A 191 13.96 0.27 38.77
C SER A 191 14.12 1.35 37.71
N ARG A 192 14.43 0.93 36.48
CA ARG A 192 14.47 1.83 35.32
C ARG A 192 13.14 1.77 34.59
N PHE A 193 12.36 2.84 34.71
CA PHE A 193 11.16 3.01 33.90
C PHE A 193 11.57 3.44 32.49
N LEU A 194 11.10 2.68 31.51
CA LEU A 194 11.37 2.93 30.10
C LEU A 194 10.09 3.42 29.44
N LYS A 195 10.22 4.45 28.62
CA LYS A 195 9.19 4.91 27.70
C LYS A 195 9.42 4.20 26.36
N LEU A 196 8.35 3.64 25.80
CA LEU A 196 8.35 3.15 24.43
C LEU A 196 8.52 4.32 23.48
N GLY A 197 9.55 4.25 22.63
CA GLY A 197 9.81 5.21 21.58
C GLY A 197 9.10 4.77 20.29
N GLU A 198 9.88 4.51 19.26
CA GLU A 198 9.39 4.07 17.96
C GLU A 198 9.14 2.56 17.93
N ILE A 199 8.05 2.18 17.27
CA ILE A 199 7.74 0.79 16.94
C ILE A 199 7.86 0.66 15.42
N GLU A 200 8.76 -0.20 14.97
CA GLU A 200 8.95 -0.46 13.56
C GLU A 200 8.51 -1.89 13.23
N TYR A 201 7.55 -2.01 12.32
CA TYR A 201 7.12 -3.30 11.79
C TYR A 201 7.81 -3.55 10.46
N ARG A 202 8.35 -4.76 10.30
CA ARG A 202 9.03 -5.20 9.09
C ARG A 202 8.45 -6.51 8.62
N ALA A 203 7.90 -6.50 7.41
CA ALA A 203 7.55 -7.67 6.65
C ALA A 203 8.82 -8.23 5.99
N ILE A 204 8.99 -9.54 6.07
CA ILE A 204 10.16 -10.25 5.56
C ILE A 204 9.64 -11.38 4.68
N VAL A 205 10.08 -11.42 3.43
CA VAL A 205 9.85 -12.54 2.51
C VAL A 205 11.20 -13.20 2.25
N GLU A 206 11.27 -14.50 2.50
CA GLU A 206 12.41 -15.36 2.23
C GLU A 206 11.98 -16.43 1.22
N PRO A 207 12.20 -16.20 -0.09
CA PRO A 207 11.87 -17.17 -1.13
C PRO A 207 12.56 -18.52 -0.89
N VAL A 208 11.88 -19.61 -1.23
CA VAL A 208 12.44 -20.97 -1.08
C VAL A 208 13.71 -21.15 -1.92
N ASN A 209 13.74 -20.54 -3.11
CA ASN A 209 14.92 -20.43 -3.96
C ASN A 209 15.26 -18.95 -4.17
N PRO A 210 16.53 -18.53 -4.17
CA PRO A 210 16.91 -17.15 -4.47
C PRO A 210 16.28 -16.65 -5.78
N THR A 211 15.71 -15.46 -5.77
CA THR A 211 14.93 -14.91 -6.90
C THR A 211 15.46 -13.55 -7.36
N SER A 212 15.00 -13.08 -8.52
CA SER A 212 15.39 -11.77 -9.05
C SER A 212 14.77 -10.62 -8.24
N LEU A 213 15.30 -9.40 -8.43
CA LEU A 213 14.71 -8.17 -7.89
C LEU A 213 13.25 -7.98 -8.34
N GLU A 214 12.93 -8.29 -9.59
CA GLU A 214 11.57 -8.17 -10.13
C GLU A 214 10.60 -9.11 -9.42
N GLU A 215 11.04 -10.34 -9.13
CA GLU A 215 10.27 -11.32 -8.38
C GLU A 215 10.05 -10.90 -6.92
N CYS A 216 11.11 -10.46 -6.24
CA CYS A 216 11.02 -9.89 -4.90
C CYS A 216 10.01 -8.74 -4.84
N TYR A 217 10.04 -7.86 -5.84
CA TYR A 217 9.10 -6.75 -5.93
C TYR A 217 7.66 -7.21 -6.19
N ARG A 218 7.47 -8.25 -7.02
CA ARG A 218 6.16 -8.86 -7.26
C ARG A 218 5.54 -9.40 -5.97
N HIS A 219 6.31 -10.06 -5.12
CA HIS A 219 5.83 -10.49 -3.80
C HIS A 219 5.42 -9.31 -2.92
N ILE A 220 6.21 -8.21 -2.90
CA ILE A 220 5.85 -6.99 -2.16
C ILE A 220 4.53 -6.42 -2.65
N VAL A 221 4.34 -6.28 -3.97
CA VAL A 221 3.11 -5.76 -4.56
C VAL A 221 1.91 -6.64 -4.22
N ASN A 222 2.08 -7.96 -4.30
CA ASN A 222 1.02 -8.91 -3.99
C ASN A 222 0.58 -8.80 -2.50
N ILE A 223 1.54 -8.80 -1.57
CA ILE A 223 1.25 -8.63 -0.14
C ILE A 223 0.66 -7.25 0.14
N SER A 224 1.18 -6.19 -0.49
CA SER A 224 0.61 -4.84 -0.38
C SER A 224 -0.85 -4.81 -0.82
N GLY A 225 -1.21 -5.60 -1.84
CA GLY A 225 -2.58 -5.71 -2.32
C GLY A 225 -3.54 -6.35 -1.31
N LEU A 226 -3.09 -7.40 -0.61
CA LEU A 226 -3.86 -7.97 0.49
C LEU A 226 -4.15 -6.92 1.58
N PHE A 227 -3.11 -6.18 2.01
CA PHE A 227 -3.30 -5.12 3.00
C PHE A 227 -4.23 -4.01 2.51
N ALA A 228 -4.19 -3.66 1.22
CA ALA A 228 -5.09 -2.66 0.66
C ALA A 228 -6.56 -3.06 0.80
N ILE A 229 -6.89 -4.35 0.60
CA ILE A 229 -8.24 -4.89 0.82
C ILE A 229 -8.56 -4.90 2.31
N LEU A 230 -7.72 -5.50 3.15
CA LEU A 230 -7.97 -5.62 4.60
C LEU A 230 -8.14 -4.27 5.29
N LEU A 231 -7.48 -3.22 4.79
CA LEU A 231 -7.54 -1.88 5.33
C LEU A 231 -8.54 -0.97 4.61
N PHE A 232 -9.02 -1.32 3.41
CA PHE A 232 -9.73 -0.41 2.52
C PHE A 232 -8.98 0.92 2.33
N ASN A 233 -7.72 0.84 1.91
CA ASN A 233 -6.86 2.00 1.66
C ASN A 233 -5.79 1.67 0.63
N PRO A 234 -5.25 2.65 -0.12
CA PRO A 234 -4.05 2.41 -0.90
C PRO A 234 -2.89 2.04 0.04
N THR A 235 -2.25 0.91 -0.26
CA THR A 235 -1.15 0.38 0.55
C THR A 235 0.05 0.12 -0.34
N TYR A 236 1.15 0.79 -0.02
CA TYR A 236 2.40 0.77 -0.75
C TYR A 236 3.58 0.62 0.22
N PRO A 237 4.73 0.11 -0.26
CA PRO A 237 5.91 0.00 0.57
C PRO A 237 6.44 1.38 0.96
N GLU A 238 6.68 1.56 2.26
CA GLU A 238 7.39 2.73 2.79
C GLU A 238 8.90 2.53 2.74
N SER A 239 9.39 1.30 2.71
CA SER A 239 10.81 1.04 2.47
C SER A 239 11.01 -0.39 2.01
N ILE A 240 12.04 -0.62 1.19
CA ILE A 240 12.39 -1.94 0.66
C ILE A 240 13.91 -2.12 0.82
N GLN A 241 14.30 -3.26 1.35
CA GLN A 241 15.67 -3.67 1.54
C GLN A 241 15.86 -5.10 1.04
N LEU A 242 16.89 -5.34 0.23
CA LEU A 242 17.31 -6.67 -0.18
C LEU A 242 18.58 -7.06 0.56
N THR A 243 18.75 -8.35 0.80
CA THR A 243 20.03 -8.90 1.25
C THR A 243 20.60 -9.75 0.12
N ASN A 244 21.81 -9.42 -0.33
CA ASN A 244 22.54 -10.23 -1.29
C ASN A 244 23.32 -11.33 -0.54
N ASP A 245 23.07 -12.60 -0.87
CA ASP A 245 23.71 -13.75 -0.19
C ASP A 245 25.22 -13.78 -0.35
N SER A 246 25.73 -13.28 -1.47
CA SER A 246 27.17 -13.34 -1.78
C SER A 246 27.99 -12.33 -0.97
N THR A 247 27.42 -11.16 -0.66
CA THR A 247 28.12 -10.06 0.00
C THR A 247 27.62 -9.78 1.41
N ASN A 248 26.45 -10.32 1.78
CA ASN A 248 25.71 -10.01 3.01
C ASN A 248 25.48 -8.49 3.19
N ILE A 249 25.49 -7.74 2.09
CA ILE A 249 25.22 -6.30 2.07
C ILE A 249 23.72 -6.08 1.99
N VAL A 250 23.23 -5.10 2.76
CA VAL A 250 21.84 -4.65 2.71
C VAL A 250 21.71 -3.55 1.66
N LEU A 251 20.87 -3.80 0.65
CA LEU A 251 20.63 -2.90 -0.46
C LEU A 251 19.30 -2.18 -0.29
N SER A 252 19.28 -0.86 -0.35
CA SER A 252 18.05 -0.07 -0.36
C SER A 252 17.48 0.00 -1.78
N VAL A 253 16.21 -0.35 -1.94
CA VAL A 253 15.57 -0.37 -3.27
C VAL A 253 14.51 0.72 -3.37
N TYR A 254 14.59 1.49 -4.44
CA TYR A 254 13.61 2.47 -4.87
C TYR A 254 12.98 1.94 -6.16
N PRO A 255 11.67 1.62 -6.17
CA PRO A 255 10.97 1.16 -7.36
C PRO A 255 10.37 2.34 -8.14
N TRP A 256 10.17 2.13 -9.44
CA TRP A 256 9.37 3.04 -10.25
C TRP A 256 7.89 2.87 -9.90
N ASN A 257 7.37 3.82 -9.12
CA ASN A 257 5.95 3.95 -8.83
C ASN A 257 5.50 5.35 -9.21
N LYS A 258 4.32 5.46 -9.84
CA LYS A 258 3.73 6.72 -10.27
C LYS A 258 2.35 6.91 -9.64
N LEU A 259 2.36 7.31 -8.38
CA LEU A 259 1.15 7.59 -7.61
C LEU A 259 0.63 9.00 -7.91
N SER A 260 -0.70 9.16 -7.86
CA SER A 260 -1.27 10.50 -7.80
C SER A 260 -0.92 11.15 -6.44
N GLU A 261 -0.75 12.48 -6.40
CA GLU A 261 -0.47 13.18 -5.13
C GLU A 261 -1.58 12.94 -4.08
N ARG A 262 -2.82 12.81 -4.54
CA ARG A 262 -3.97 12.54 -3.66
C ARG A 262 -3.92 11.13 -3.06
N THR A 263 -3.57 10.13 -3.86
CA THR A 263 -3.35 8.75 -3.37
C THR A 263 -2.21 8.73 -2.36
N LEU A 264 -1.10 9.42 -2.64
CA LEU A 264 0.02 9.55 -1.71
C LEU A 264 -0.40 10.18 -0.37
N ASN A 265 -1.26 11.20 -0.41
CA ASN A 265 -1.79 11.83 0.80
C ASN A 265 -2.65 10.87 1.63
N LEU A 266 -3.42 9.98 0.98
CA LEU A 266 -4.16 8.93 1.68
C LEU A 266 -3.24 7.89 2.33
N CYS A 267 -2.13 7.52 1.69
CA CYS A 267 -1.14 6.62 2.27
C CYS A 267 -0.45 7.22 3.50
N LYS A 268 -0.25 8.54 3.51
CA LYS A 268 0.42 9.28 4.60
C LYS A 268 -0.51 9.64 5.77
N LYS A 269 -1.83 9.53 5.59
CA LYS A 269 -2.79 9.92 6.62
C LYS A 269 -2.75 8.92 7.77
N ASP A 270 -2.50 9.40 8.99
CA ASP A 270 -2.49 8.53 10.17
C ASP A 270 -3.82 7.77 10.32
N ARG A 271 -3.71 6.50 10.69
CA ARG A 271 -4.84 5.62 10.99
C ARG A 271 -4.66 5.01 12.36
N SER A 272 -5.68 5.18 13.19
CA SER A 272 -5.76 4.51 14.49
C SER A 272 -6.16 3.05 14.30
N ASN A 273 -5.47 2.16 15.03
CA ASN A 273 -5.84 0.74 15.18
C ASN A 273 -7.24 0.57 15.78
N HIS A 274 -7.69 1.47 16.65
CA HIS A 274 -9.00 1.40 17.31
C HIS A 274 -10.20 1.49 16.36
N ILE A 275 -9.96 1.86 15.10
CA ILE A 275 -11.00 2.05 14.08
C ILE A 275 -10.99 0.89 13.07
N LEU A 276 -10.00 -0.01 13.14
CA LEU A 276 -9.87 -1.11 12.19
C LEU A 276 -10.79 -2.28 12.56
N PRO A 277 -11.76 -2.63 11.69
CA PRO A 277 -12.67 -3.75 11.91
C PRO A 277 -11.98 -5.11 11.69
N LEU A 278 -10.93 -5.15 10.88
CA LEU A 278 -10.08 -6.32 10.65
C LEU A 278 -8.67 -6.01 11.16
N CYS A 279 -8.16 -6.86 12.05
CA CYS A 279 -6.80 -6.77 12.56
C CYS A 279 -6.25 -8.18 12.81
N ALA A 280 -4.93 -8.31 12.96
CA ALA A 280 -4.30 -9.62 13.12
C ALA A 280 -4.80 -10.42 14.34
N LEU A 281 -5.44 -9.76 15.34
CA LEU A 281 -6.01 -10.44 16.50
C LEU A 281 -7.37 -11.11 16.22
N ASN A 282 -8.18 -10.55 15.32
CA ASN A 282 -9.54 -11.04 15.11
C ASN A 282 -9.69 -11.88 13.84
N VAL A 283 -8.68 -11.89 12.96
CA VAL A 283 -8.65 -12.78 11.80
C VAL A 283 -7.55 -13.83 11.90
N ASN A 284 -7.78 -14.99 11.28
CA ASN A 284 -6.71 -15.94 11.00
C ASN A 284 -5.90 -15.45 9.80
N PHE A 285 -4.92 -14.58 10.05
CA PHE A 285 -4.13 -13.95 8.99
C PHE A 285 -3.35 -14.96 8.14
N GLY A 286 -2.91 -16.09 8.72
CA GLY A 286 -2.23 -17.16 7.96
C GLY A 286 -3.14 -17.81 6.94
N ASN A 287 -4.37 -18.13 7.32
CA ASN A 287 -5.36 -18.68 6.39
C ASN A 287 -5.77 -17.69 5.30
N ILE A 288 -5.95 -16.41 5.67
CA ILE A 288 -6.22 -15.34 4.70
C ILE A 288 -5.08 -15.23 3.68
N LEU A 289 -3.83 -15.23 4.15
CA LEU A 289 -2.66 -15.13 3.28
C LEU A 289 -2.59 -16.33 2.34
N ASP A 290 -2.85 -17.54 2.83
CA ASP A 290 -2.90 -18.76 2.01
C ASP A 290 -3.98 -18.68 0.92
N CYS A 291 -5.20 -18.30 1.27
CA CYS A 291 -6.29 -18.11 0.31
C CYS A 291 -5.95 -17.02 -0.71
N TRP A 292 -5.35 -15.90 -0.25
CA TRP A 292 -4.97 -14.77 -1.09
C TRP A 292 -3.93 -15.16 -2.13
N LEU A 293 -2.86 -15.86 -1.74
CA LEU A 293 -1.81 -16.25 -2.68
C LEU A 293 -2.35 -17.11 -3.82
N ASN A 294 -3.38 -17.92 -3.55
CA ASN A 294 -4.04 -18.78 -4.54
C ASN A 294 -5.10 -18.08 -5.42
N SER A 295 -5.63 -16.91 -5.01
CA SER A 295 -6.79 -16.25 -5.66
C SER A 295 -6.59 -14.77 -6.02
N HIS A 296 -5.44 -14.18 -5.73
CA HIS A 296 -5.20 -12.73 -5.86
C HIS A 296 -5.48 -12.16 -7.27
N LEU A 297 -5.33 -12.95 -8.33
CA LEU A 297 -5.57 -12.50 -9.71
C LEU A 297 -7.04 -12.18 -9.98
N ASP A 298 -7.96 -12.91 -9.33
CA ASP A 298 -9.40 -12.71 -9.45
C ASP A 298 -9.85 -11.37 -8.82
N HIS A 299 -9.00 -10.81 -7.95
CA HIS A 299 -9.24 -9.56 -7.22
C HIS A 299 -8.58 -8.33 -7.88
N SER A 300 -7.96 -8.49 -9.05
CA SER A 300 -7.13 -7.44 -9.68
C SER A 300 -7.88 -6.12 -9.95
N ILE A 301 -9.15 -6.19 -10.35
CA ILE A 301 -9.95 -5.01 -10.68
C ILE A 301 -10.26 -4.18 -9.43
N ILE A 302 -10.78 -4.82 -8.37
CA ILE A 302 -11.07 -4.13 -7.11
C ILE A 302 -9.78 -3.61 -6.46
N LEU A 303 -8.70 -4.37 -6.57
CA LEU A 303 -7.42 -4.01 -6.01
C LEU A 303 -6.88 -2.75 -6.70
N SER A 304 -6.95 -2.70 -8.03
CA SER A 304 -6.57 -1.52 -8.80
C SER A 304 -7.40 -0.29 -8.38
N ALA A 305 -8.71 -0.45 -8.16
CA ALA A 305 -9.57 0.64 -7.71
C ALA A 305 -9.18 1.17 -6.32
N ILE A 306 -8.90 0.27 -5.36
CA ILE A 306 -8.47 0.66 -4.01
C ILE A 306 -7.07 1.30 -4.04
N GLN A 307 -6.12 0.70 -4.75
CA GLN A 307 -4.73 1.17 -4.83
C GLN A 307 -4.60 2.53 -5.53
N ASN A 308 -5.54 2.89 -6.40
CA ASN A 308 -5.56 4.18 -7.10
C ASN A 308 -6.59 5.16 -6.52
N MET A 309 -7.18 4.84 -5.36
CA MET A 309 -8.13 5.74 -4.70
C MET A 309 -7.47 7.09 -4.40
N THR A 310 -8.22 8.18 -4.60
CA THR A 310 -7.73 9.56 -4.41
C THR A 310 -8.49 10.31 -3.32
N GLY A 311 -9.57 9.74 -2.78
CA GLY A 311 -10.44 10.42 -1.81
C GLY A 311 -11.28 11.55 -2.42
N PHE A 312 -11.31 11.67 -3.75
CA PHE A 312 -12.22 12.56 -4.46
C PHE A 312 -12.72 11.84 -5.71
N LYS A 313 -14.01 11.98 -6.01
CA LYS A 313 -14.61 11.34 -7.18
C LYS A 313 -15.27 12.39 -8.06
N GLU A 314 -14.83 12.46 -9.30
CA GLU A 314 -15.50 13.26 -10.32
C GLU A 314 -16.72 12.51 -10.87
N ASN A 315 -17.70 13.23 -11.41
CA ASN A 315 -18.96 12.63 -11.86
C ASN A 315 -18.74 11.47 -12.85
N HIS A 316 -17.81 11.62 -13.79
CA HIS A 316 -17.51 10.58 -14.77
C HIS A 316 -16.92 9.32 -14.10
N ALA A 317 -16.09 9.49 -13.06
CA ALA A 317 -15.53 8.39 -12.29
C ALA A 317 -16.62 7.69 -11.48
N ILE A 318 -17.56 8.44 -10.88
CA ILE A 318 -18.70 7.88 -10.14
C ILE A 318 -19.56 6.98 -11.03
N TYR A 319 -19.91 7.45 -12.23
CA TYR A 319 -20.68 6.64 -13.18
C TYR A 319 -19.88 5.41 -13.67
N GLY A 320 -18.59 5.58 -13.95
CA GLY A 320 -17.71 4.50 -14.37
C GLY A 320 -17.56 3.41 -13.30
N GLU A 321 -17.35 3.81 -12.05
CA GLU A 321 -17.27 2.92 -10.90
C GLU A 321 -18.60 2.20 -10.62
N PHE A 322 -19.74 2.90 -10.74
CA PHE A 322 -21.05 2.26 -10.58
C PHE A 322 -21.22 1.11 -11.58
N VAL A 323 -20.91 1.37 -12.86
CA VAL A 323 -20.98 0.35 -13.92
C VAL A 323 -19.98 -0.79 -13.65
N LEU A 324 -18.77 -0.45 -13.21
CA LEU A 324 -17.73 -1.43 -12.87
C LEU A 324 -18.20 -2.38 -11.77
N TYR A 325 -18.70 -1.85 -10.66
CA TYR A 325 -19.13 -2.68 -9.53
C TYR A 325 -20.43 -3.43 -9.82
N ALA A 326 -21.37 -2.82 -10.54
CA ALA A 326 -22.55 -3.54 -11.03
C ALA A 326 -22.16 -4.74 -11.90
N SER A 327 -21.17 -4.59 -12.79
CA SER A 327 -20.66 -5.69 -13.62
C SER A 327 -19.93 -6.76 -12.79
N GLN A 328 -19.24 -6.38 -11.71
CA GLN A 328 -18.64 -7.35 -10.78
C GLN A 328 -19.70 -8.12 -9.99
N LEU A 329 -20.82 -7.50 -9.63
CA LEU A 329 -21.95 -8.24 -9.02
C LEU A 329 -22.53 -9.27 -10.00
N GLU A 330 -22.65 -8.95 -11.29
CA GLU A 330 -23.07 -9.92 -12.31
C GLU A 330 -22.11 -11.11 -12.37
N TRP A 331 -20.80 -10.86 -12.35
CA TRP A 331 -19.80 -11.93 -12.30
C TRP A 331 -19.89 -12.76 -11.01
N ILE A 332 -20.07 -12.12 -9.84
CA ILE A 332 -20.28 -12.81 -8.56
C ILE A 332 -21.54 -13.69 -8.61
N SER A 333 -22.63 -13.18 -9.19
CA SER A 333 -23.87 -13.93 -9.40
C SER A 333 -23.61 -15.22 -10.18
N ASP A 334 -22.82 -15.15 -11.24
CA ASP A 334 -22.43 -16.32 -12.03
C ASP A 334 -21.61 -17.32 -11.19
N GLN A 335 -20.71 -16.84 -10.32
CA GLN A 335 -19.91 -17.72 -9.44
C GLN A 335 -20.76 -18.46 -8.40
N ILE A 336 -21.81 -17.83 -7.86
CA ILE A 336 -22.71 -18.45 -6.87
C ILE A 336 -23.84 -19.25 -7.52
N GLY A 337 -23.91 -19.32 -8.86
CA GLY A 337 -24.94 -20.05 -9.59
C GLY A 337 -26.33 -19.42 -9.53
N ALA A 338 -26.40 -18.11 -9.27
CA ALA A 338 -27.66 -17.38 -9.24
C ALA A 338 -28.24 -17.17 -10.65
N GLY A 339 -29.57 -17.09 -10.74
CA GLY A 339 -30.26 -16.91 -12.01
C GLY A 339 -30.03 -15.53 -12.62
N TYR A 340 -30.07 -15.42 -13.96
CA TYR A 340 -29.86 -14.15 -14.68
C TYR A 340 -30.74 -12.97 -14.19
N ASN A 341 -31.94 -13.26 -13.71
CA ASN A 341 -32.89 -12.27 -13.19
C ASN A 341 -32.61 -11.85 -11.74
N GLN A 342 -31.61 -12.44 -11.08
CA GLN A 342 -31.22 -12.17 -9.69
C GLN A 342 -29.76 -11.68 -9.58
N ARG A 343 -29.20 -11.24 -10.70
CA ARG A 343 -27.75 -10.97 -10.85
C ARG A 343 -27.22 -9.81 -10.01
N TYR A 344 -28.09 -9.00 -9.40
CA TYR A 344 -27.69 -7.98 -8.43
C TYR A 344 -28.24 -8.31 -7.03
N GLU A 345 -29.44 -8.88 -6.97
CA GLU A 345 -30.18 -9.23 -5.77
C GLU A 345 -29.42 -10.22 -4.90
N ASP A 346 -29.01 -11.36 -5.48
CA ASP A 346 -28.42 -12.46 -4.74
C ASP A 346 -27.03 -12.07 -4.19
N PRO A 347 -26.13 -11.45 -4.98
CA PRO A 347 -24.86 -10.94 -4.44
C PRO A 347 -25.05 -9.91 -3.31
N ILE A 348 -26.01 -8.98 -3.45
CA ILE A 348 -26.27 -7.96 -2.43
C ILE A 348 -26.85 -8.59 -1.15
N ALA A 349 -27.77 -9.54 -1.28
CA ALA A 349 -28.37 -10.22 -0.13
C ALA A 349 -27.37 -11.13 0.61
N GLU A 350 -26.48 -11.79 -0.13
CA GLU A 350 -25.55 -12.75 0.46
C GLU A 350 -24.30 -12.08 1.04
N PHE A 351 -23.74 -11.08 0.35
CA PHE A 351 -22.46 -10.46 0.69
C PHE A 351 -22.58 -9.01 1.17
N GLY A 352 -23.75 -8.38 1.01
CA GLY A 352 -24.07 -7.08 1.60
C GLY A 352 -24.67 -7.24 2.99
N GLY A 353 -23.97 -6.79 4.02
CA GLY A 353 -24.50 -6.73 5.38
C GLY A 353 -25.66 -5.77 5.53
N GLU A 354 -26.34 -5.82 6.68
CA GLU A 354 -27.52 -4.99 6.96
C GLU A 354 -27.28 -3.49 6.75
N ALA A 355 -26.09 -2.99 7.11
CA ALA A 355 -25.73 -1.58 6.91
C ALA A 355 -25.68 -1.18 5.43
N VAL A 356 -25.21 -2.08 4.56
CA VAL A 356 -25.15 -1.87 3.11
C VAL A 356 -26.56 -1.88 2.54
N LEU A 357 -27.36 -2.91 2.88
CA LEU A 357 -28.75 -3.05 2.47
C LEU A 357 -29.59 -1.83 2.88
N SER A 358 -29.45 -1.37 4.13
CA SER A 358 -30.12 -0.18 4.64
C SER A 358 -29.71 1.09 3.87
N ALA A 359 -28.42 1.24 3.56
CA ALA A 359 -27.93 2.38 2.81
C ALA A 359 -28.46 2.40 1.36
N ILE A 360 -28.50 1.25 0.68
CA ILE A 360 -29.07 1.11 -0.67
C ILE A 360 -30.58 1.39 -0.62
N SER A 361 -31.29 0.76 0.30
CA SER A 361 -32.74 0.88 0.43
C SER A 361 -33.18 2.33 0.66
N LYS A 362 -32.40 3.08 1.45
CA LYS A 362 -32.63 4.51 1.70
C LYS A 362 -32.49 5.36 0.44
N VAL A 363 -31.54 5.05 -0.44
CA VAL A 363 -31.31 5.83 -1.68
C VAL A 363 -32.32 5.47 -2.76
N LEU A 364 -32.68 4.19 -2.89
CA LEU A 364 -33.60 3.70 -3.92
C LEU A 364 -35.08 3.74 -3.50
N GLU A 365 -35.35 4.20 -2.27
CA GLU A 365 -36.68 4.28 -1.67
C GLU A 365 -37.48 2.97 -1.76
N THR A 366 -36.77 1.83 -1.65
CA THR A 366 -37.36 0.49 -1.69
C THR A 366 -36.63 -0.43 -0.72
N SER A 367 -37.39 -1.24 0.02
CA SER A 367 -36.85 -2.30 0.89
C SER A 367 -36.96 -3.69 0.27
N ASP A 368 -37.61 -3.82 -0.89
CA ASP A 368 -37.72 -5.08 -1.62
C ASP A 368 -36.44 -5.33 -2.42
N ILE A 369 -35.80 -6.48 -2.18
CA ILE A 369 -34.52 -6.83 -2.81
C ILE A 369 -34.65 -6.91 -4.34
N LYS A 370 -35.79 -7.39 -4.86
CA LYS A 370 -36.05 -7.44 -6.31
C LYS A 370 -36.17 -6.02 -6.87
N GLY A 371 -36.89 -5.14 -6.18
CA GLY A 371 -36.93 -3.72 -6.51
C GLY A 371 -35.54 -3.07 -6.53
N ILE A 372 -34.68 -3.41 -5.57
CA ILE A 372 -33.28 -2.93 -5.53
C ILE A 372 -32.52 -3.38 -6.78
N GLY A 373 -32.53 -4.68 -7.10
CA GLY A 373 -31.78 -5.22 -8.24
C GLY A 373 -32.27 -4.68 -9.58
N GLN A 374 -33.58 -4.53 -9.76
CA GLN A 374 -34.16 -3.90 -10.94
C GLN A 374 -33.68 -2.45 -11.12
N GLN A 375 -33.73 -1.64 -10.05
CA GLN A 375 -33.28 -0.25 -10.11
C GLN A 375 -31.77 -0.13 -10.38
N ILE A 376 -30.94 -0.99 -9.79
CA ILE A 376 -29.50 -1.04 -10.10
C ILE A 376 -29.28 -1.35 -11.58
N SER A 377 -30.02 -2.33 -12.12
CA SER A 377 -29.95 -2.67 -13.55
C SER A 377 -30.34 -1.50 -14.44
N ASP A 378 -31.40 -0.79 -14.09
CA ASP A 378 -31.88 0.35 -14.84
C ASP A 378 -30.89 1.52 -14.80
N ILE A 379 -30.33 1.86 -13.64
CA ILE A 379 -29.27 2.88 -13.52
C ILE A 379 -28.07 2.50 -14.38
N ARG A 380 -27.57 1.27 -14.29
CA ARG A 380 -26.44 0.78 -15.09
C ARG A 380 -26.73 0.92 -16.59
N ASN A 381 -27.93 0.54 -17.02
CA ASN A 381 -28.33 0.64 -18.43
C ASN A 381 -28.52 2.09 -18.91
N GLU A 382 -29.05 2.97 -18.06
CA GLU A 382 -29.18 4.41 -18.36
C GLU A 382 -27.81 5.09 -18.51
N ILE A 383 -26.80 4.65 -17.74
CA ILE A 383 -25.42 5.14 -17.85
C ILE A 383 -24.76 4.64 -19.14
N VAL A 384 -24.85 3.35 -19.44
CA VAL A 384 -24.13 2.71 -20.55
C VAL A 384 -24.77 3.02 -21.91
N HIS A 385 -26.10 3.13 -21.98
CA HIS A 385 -26.82 3.35 -23.24
C HIS A 385 -27.26 4.80 -23.40
N LEU A 386 -26.46 5.61 -24.08
CA LEU A 386 -26.68 7.06 -24.27
C LEU A 386 -28.04 7.45 -24.87
N LYS A 387 -28.70 6.55 -25.61
CA LYS A 387 -30.03 6.78 -26.22
C LYS A 387 -31.19 6.43 -25.30
N ARG A 388 -30.94 5.78 -24.17
CA ARG A 388 -31.97 5.39 -23.21
C ARG A 388 -32.44 6.62 -22.43
N GLU A 389 -33.74 6.69 -22.18
CA GLU A 389 -34.32 7.73 -21.35
C GLU A 389 -33.77 7.62 -19.92
N LYS A 390 -33.26 8.74 -19.38
CA LYS A 390 -32.64 8.81 -18.05
C LYS A 390 -33.71 9.14 -17.01
N LYS A 391 -34.36 8.13 -16.45
CA LYS A 391 -35.40 8.33 -15.43
C LYS A 391 -34.77 8.35 -14.04
N LEU A 392 -34.08 7.27 -13.67
CA LEU A 392 -33.49 7.11 -12.34
C LEU A 392 -32.22 7.95 -12.16
N THR A 393 -31.37 8.01 -13.18
CA THR A 393 -30.14 8.80 -13.12
C THR A 393 -30.38 10.31 -13.06
N ASN A 394 -31.54 10.80 -13.51
CA ASN A 394 -31.95 12.19 -13.37
C ASN A 394 -32.69 12.47 -12.05
N SER A 395 -33.33 11.46 -11.44
CA SER A 395 -34.00 11.63 -10.15
C SER A 395 -33.04 11.56 -8.97
N LEU A 396 -31.92 10.85 -9.11
CA LEU A 396 -30.88 10.73 -8.09
C LEU A 396 -29.81 11.82 -8.25
N SER A 397 -29.42 12.42 -7.13
CA SER A 397 -28.24 13.29 -7.05
C SER A 397 -26.95 12.49 -7.28
N ILE A 398 -25.89 13.17 -7.71
CA ILE A 398 -24.59 12.52 -7.90
C ILE A 398 -24.04 11.91 -6.60
N ARG A 399 -24.37 12.50 -5.44
CA ARG A 399 -24.00 11.98 -4.12
C ARG A 399 -24.70 10.65 -3.82
N GLU A 400 -25.97 10.53 -4.20
CA GLU A 400 -26.73 9.29 -4.07
C GLU A 400 -26.16 8.19 -4.97
N ILE A 401 -25.81 8.51 -6.21
CA ILE A 401 -25.16 7.55 -7.12
C ILE A 401 -23.78 7.15 -6.59
N ALA A 402 -23.00 8.10 -6.06
CA ALA A 402 -21.72 7.80 -5.41
C ALA A 402 -21.89 6.87 -4.20
N ARG A 403 -22.91 7.10 -3.38
CA ARG A 403 -23.24 6.26 -2.22
C ARG A 403 -23.65 4.85 -2.66
N LEU A 404 -24.47 4.73 -3.70
CA LEU A 404 -24.81 3.42 -4.28
C LEU A 404 -23.58 2.72 -4.80
N SER A 405 -22.75 3.40 -5.61
CA SER A 405 -21.50 2.85 -6.14
C SER A 405 -20.59 2.34 -5.02
N MET A 406 -20.47 3.08 -3.91
CA MET A 406 -19.72 2.65 -2.73
C MET A 406 -20.34 1.43 -2.07
N CYS A 407 -21.67 1.35 -1.96
CA CYS A 407 -22.34 0.16 -1.45
C CYS A 407 -22.06 -1.08 -2.32
N LEU A 408 -22.13 -0.95 -3.64
CA LEU A 408 -21.80 -2.06 -4.56
C LEU A 408 -20.33 -2.48 -4.41
N GLN A 409 -19.41 -1.53 -4.32
CA GLN A 409 -17.98 -1.79 -4.06
C GLN A 409 -17.78 -2.60 -2.78
N ILE A 410 -18.46 -2.21 -1.71
CA ILE A 410 -18.34 -2.85 -0.39
C ILE A 410 -18.97 -4.25 -0.39
N THR A 411 -20.06 -4.47 -1.14
CA THR A 411 -20.63 -5.80 -1.38
C THR A 411 -19.65 -6.70 -2.12
N VAL A 412 -19.02 -6.20 -3.19
CA VAL A 412 -17.98 -6.89 -3.95
C VAL A 412 -16.81 -7.28 -3.03
N ILE A 413 -16.35 -6.37 -2.17
CA ILE A 413 -15.31 -6.68 -1.19
C ILE A 413 -15.80 -7.71 -0.15
N GLY A 414 -17.07 -7.67 0.23
CA GLY A 414 -17.67 -8.68 1.10
C GLY A 414 -17.58 -10.09 0.53
N TYR A 415 -17.82 -10.25 -0.78
CA TYR A 415 -17.59 -11.50 -1.49
C TYR A 415 -16.12 -11.94 -1.40
N PHE A 416 -15.17 -11.05 -1.72
CA PHE A 416 -13.75 -11.39 -1.66
C PHE A 416 -13.25 -11.69 -0.24
N LEU A 417 -13.74 -10.99 0.78
CA LEU A 417 -13.41 -11.31 2.17
C LEU A 417 -13.94 -12.68 2.58
N LYS A 418 -15.12 -13.10 2.06
CA LYS A 418 -15.64 -14.45 2.26
C LYS A 418 -14.79 -15.50 1.55
N ASP A 419 -14.31 -15.24 0.34
CA ASP A 419 -13.35 -16.11 -0.37
C ASP A 419 -12.02 -16.23 0.39
N LEU A 420 -11.61 -15.19 1.10
CA LEU A 420 -10.49 -15.20 2.05
C LEU A 420 -10.83 -15.84 3.42
N GLN A 421 -12.01 -16.44 3.55
CA GLN A 421 -12.50 -17.11 4.76
C GLN A 421 -12.62 -16.19 5.99
N VAL A 422 -12.89 -14.90 5.78
CA VAL A 422 -13.26 -13.98 6.87
C VAL A 422 -14.69 -14.28 7.31
N SER A 423 -14.95 -14.29 8.62
CA SER A 423 -16.28 -14.58 9.14
C SER A 423 -17.29 -13.49 8.75
N LYS A 424 -18.56 -13.87 8.60
CA LYS A 424 -19.63 -12.95 8.21
C LYS A 424 -19.75 -11.77 9.18
N GLU A 425 -19.62 -12.01 10.48
CA GLU A 425 -19.72 -10.99 11.52
C GLU A 425 -18.62 -9.91 11.36
N LEU A 426 -17.40 -10.33 11.03
CA LEU A 426 -16.28 -9.43 10.80
C LEU A 426 -16.42 -8.68 9.48
N ILE A 427 -16.94 -9.33 8.43
CA ILE A 427 -17.28 -8.67 7.17
C ILE A 427 -18.31 -7.56 7.43
N GLU A 428 -19.41 -7.84 8.14
CA GLU A 428 -20.43 -6.82 8.43
C GLU A 428 -19.88 -5.65 9.26
N ALA A 429 -19.02 -5.94 10.25
CA ALA A 429 -18.32 -4.90 11.00
C ALA A 429 -17.40 -4.05 10.10
N TYR A 430 -16.72 -4.69 9.15
CA TYR A 430 -15.88 -4.03 8.16
C TYR A 430 -16.66 -3.09 7.26
N GLN A 431 -17.77 -3.56 6.71
CA GLN A 431 -18.66 -2.77 5.86
C GLN A 431 -19.24 -1.57 6.63
N ARG A 432 -19.64 -1.78 7.90
CA ARG A 432 -20.17 -0.70 8.75
C ARG A 432 -19.12 0.38 9.04
N SER A 433 -17.87 -0.01 9.32
CA SER A 433 -16.76 0.93 9.57
C SER A 433 -16.48 1.78 8.33
N ILE A 434 -16.49 1.17 7.14
CA ILE A 434 -16.26 1.90 5.89
C ILE A 434 -17.41 2.86 5.59
N LEU A 435 -18.65 2.43 5.77
CA LEU A 435 -19.83 3.28 5.53
C LEU A 435 -19.89 4.46 6.53
N SER A 436 -19.49 4.26 7.79
CA SER A 436 -19.46 5.35 8.77
C SER A 436 -18.36 6.37 8.47
N ALA A 437 -17.19 5.91 8.01
CA ALA A 437 -16.10 6.78 7.57
C ALA A 437 -16.41 7.48 6.23
N GLY A 438 -17.14 6.81 5.33
CA GLY A 438 -17.54 7.29 4.00
C GLY A 438 -18.66 8.34 3.99
N LEU A 439 -19.28 8.63 5.14
CA LEU A 439 -20.25 9.72 5.28
C LEU A 439 -19.62 11.13 5.21
N LEU A 440 -18.31 11.23 4.99
CA LEU A 440 -17.54 12.48 4.89
C LEU A 440 -17.25 12.94 3.45
N PHE A 441 -17.93 12.39 2.44
CA PHE A 441 -17.86 12.85 1.04
C PHE A 441 -19.05 13.75 0.64
#